data_AF-A0AAW4L5R9-F1
#
_entry.id   AF-A0AAW4L5R9-F1
#
_cell.length_a   1.000
_cell.length_b   1.000
_cell.length_c   1.000
_cell.angle_alpha   90.00
_cell.angle_beta   90.00
_cell.angle_gamma   90.00
#
_symmetry.space_group_name_H-M   'P 1'
#
loop_
_entity.id
_entity.type
_entity.pdbx_description
1 polymer ?
#
loop_
_entity_poly.entity_id
_entity_poly.type
_entity_poly.pdbx_seq_one_letter_code
_entity_poly.pdbx_strand_id
1 'polypeptide(L)' 'MGSDNKNEAQIIRISRSDKQHKLQELLTGLTRSEFTGYIKVNFSQGGIGRIEKFEELHLNKGSESRS' A
#
# COMPACT_ATOMS: atom_id res chain seq x y z
N MET A 1 31.46 17.91 27.43
CA MET A 1 31.72 16.64 26.71
C MET A 1 30.90 15.56 27.38
N GLY A 2 29.94 14.86 26.78
CA GLY A 2 29.16 15.03 25.56
C GLY A 2 27.79 14.43 25.87
N SER A 3 26.72 15.13 25.50
CA SER A 3 25.36 14.66 25.73
C SER A 3 24.99 13.70 24.62
N ASP A 4 25.16 12.40 24.86
CA ASP A 4 24.77 11.35 23.91
C ASP A 4 23.25 11.38 23.74
N ASN A 5 22.84 11.98 22.64
CA ASN A 5 21.46 12.17 22.24
C ASN A 5 20.92 10.84 21.69
N LYS A 6 20.38 10.00 22.56
CA LYS A 6 19.74 8.73 22.19
C LYS A 6 18.37 8.97 21.55
N ASN A 7 18.36 9.38 20.29
CA ASN A 7 17.20 9.20 19.42
C ASN A 7 17.14 7.72 19.01
N GLU A 8 16.76 6.86 19.96
CA GLU A 8 16.33 5.50 19.64
C GLU A 8 15.02 5.63 18.85
N ALA A 9 15.07 5.28 17.56
CA ALA A 9 13.89 5.22 16.72
C ALA A 9 12.86 4.32 17.42
N GLN A 10 11.84 4.93 18.04
CA GLN A 10 10.77 4.19 18.68
C GLN A 10 10.14 3.29 17.62
N ILE A 11 10.29 1.98 17.79
CA ILE A 11 9.62 1.00 16.95
C ILE A 11 8.12 1.13 17.23
N ILE A 12 7.41 1.86 16.38
CA ILE A 12 5.96 2.01 16.47
C ILE A 12 5.34 0.63 16.23
N ARG A 13 4.92 -0.02 17.31
CA ARG A 13 4.16 -1.28 17.25
C ARG A 13 2.74 -0.97 16.82
N ILE A 14 2.45 -1.16 15.54
CA ILE A 14 1.10 -1.04 15.00
C ILE A 14 0.24 -2.19 15.57
N SER A 15 -0.89 -1.86 16.19
CA SER A 15 -1.80 -2.85 16.75
C SER A 15 -2.49 -3.69 15.66
N ARG A 16 -3.08 -4.83 16.05
CA ARG A 16 -3.81 -5.69 15.09
C ARG A 16 -5.02 -4.97 14.48
N SER A 17 -5.74 -4.17 15.27
CA SER A 17 -6.88 -3.38 14.81
C SER A 17 -6.45 -2.32 13.80
N ASP A 18 -5.33 -1.65 14.03
CA ASP A 18 -4.82 -0.63 13.11
C ASP A 18 -4.39 -1.25 11.77
N LYS A 19 -3.82 -2.46 11.80
CA LYS A 19 -3.49 -3.21 10.57
C LYS A 19 -4.74 -3.58 9.77
N GLN A 20 -5.79 -4.05 10.46
CA GLN A 20 -7.06 -4.36 9.82
C GLN A 20 -7.70 -3.10 9.23
N HIS A 21 -7.68 -1.99 9.95
CA HIS A 21 -8.23 -0.72 9.49
C HIS A 21 -7.51 -0.22 8.23
N LYS A 22 -6.17 -0.24 8.22
CA LYS A 22 -5.36 0.13 7.05
C LYS A 22 -5.65 -0.73 5.82
N LEU A 23 -5.86 -2.04 6.02
CA LEU A 23 -6.26 -2.92 4.92
C LEU A 23 -7.63 -2.53 4.37
N GLN A 24 -8.60 -2.26 5.24
CA GLN A 24 -9.95 -1.86 4.84
C GLN A 24 -9.93 -0.51 4.10
N GLU A 25 -9.16 0.46 4.59
CA GLU A 25 -8.97 1.75 3.92
C GLU A 25 -8.34 1.59 2.53
N LEU A 26 -7.30 0.75 2.39
CA LEU A 26 -6.68 0.45 1.11
C LEU A 26 -7.71 -0.14 0.13
N LEU A 27 -8.43 -1.19 0.53
CA LEU A 27 -9.43 -1.84 -0.33
C LEU A 27 -10.55 -0.87 -0.71
N THR A 28 -11.02 -0.06 0.24
CA THR A 28 -12.05 0.96 -0.01
C THR A 28 -11.55 2.02 -0.99
N GLY A 29 -10.31 2.47 -0.83
CA GLY A 29 -9.66 3.40 -1.75
C GLY A 29 -9.60 2.83 -3.16
N LEU A 30 -9.26 1.55 -3.30
CA LEU A 30 -9.20 0.85 -4.58
C LEU A 30 -10.58 0.67 -5.22
N THR A 31 -11.65 0.48 -4.46
CA THR A 31 -13.02 0.45 -4.99
C THR A 31 -13.51 1.83 -5.41
N ARG A 32 -13.08 2.89 -4.73
CA ARG A 32 -13.46 4.27 -5.02
C ARG A 32 -12.71 4.85 -6.22
N SER A 33 -11.43 4.51 -6.36
CA SER A 33 -10.72 4.70 -7.61
C SER A 33 -11.24 3.68 -8.62
N GLU A 34 -11.30 4.01 -9.91
CA GLU A 34 -11.54 3.01 -10.96
C GLU A 34 -10.29 2.13 -11.16
N PHE A 35 -9.83 1.48 -10.09
CA PHE A 35 -8.63 0.67 -10.10
C PHE A 35 -8.80 -0.50 -11.06
N THR A 36 -7.93 -0.53 -12.07
CA THR A 36 -7.83 -1.63 -13.02
C THR A 36 -6.52 -2.37 -12.77
N GLY A 37 -6.61 -3.65 -12.44
CA GLY A 37 -5.46 -4.50 -12.13
C GLY A 37 -5.75 -5.48 -11.00
N TYR A 38 -4.74 -5.87 -10.24
CA TYR A 38 -4.89 -6.83 -9.14
C TYR A 38 -4.03 -6.50 -7.92
N ILE A 39 -4.46 -7.02 -6.78
CA ILE A 39 -3.71 -6.96 -5.52
C ILE A 39 -3.23 -8.37 -5.20
N LYS A 40 -1.96 -8.50 -4.81
CA LYS A 40 -1.40 -9.74 -4.28
C LYS A 40 -1.21 -9.61 -2.77
N VAL A 41 -1.84 -10.50 -2.02
CA VAL A 41 -1.68 -10.60 -0.57
C VAL A 41 -0.75 -11.77 -0.26
N ASN A 42 0.39 -11.47 0.34
CA ASN A 42 1.36 -12.46 0.78
C ASN A 42 1.19 -12.69 2.28
N PHE A 43 0.96 -13.94 2.65
CA PHE A 43 0.87 -14.36 4.05
C PHE A 43 2.23 -14.86 4.55
N SER A 44 2.55 -14.58 5.82
CA SER A 44 3.72 -15.10 6.51
C SER A 44 3.36 -15.44 7.95
N GLN A 45 3.76 -16.64 8.40
CA GLN A 45 3.53 -17.13 9.77
C GLN A 45 2.10 -16.93 10.29
N GLY A 46 1.10 -17.16 9.42
CA GLY A 46 -0.32 -17.05 9.78
C GLY A 46 -0.89 -15.62 9.79
N GLY A 47 -0.13 -14.61 9.38
CA GLY A 47 -0.58 -13.23 9.24
C GLY A 47 -0.36 -12.66 7.83
N ILE A 48 -0.97 -11.50 7.55
CA ILE A 48 -0.66 -10.72 6.34
C ILE A 48 0.75 -10.15 6.50
N GLY A 49 1.65 -10.55 5.62
CA GLY A 49 3.04 -10.08 5.59
C GLY A 49 3.21 -8.88 4.66
N ARG A 50 2.77 -9.01 3.40
CA ARG A 50 2.94 -7.97 2.37
C ARG A 50 1.74 -7.89 1.44
N ILE A 51 1.35 -6.67 1.10
CA ILE A 51 0.34 -6.39 0.08
C ILE A 51 1.05 -5.68 -1.07
N GLU A 52 0.88 -6.20 -2.28
CA GLU A 52 1.46 -5.63 -3.50
C GLU A 52 0.31 -5.25 -4.44
N LYS A 53 0.41 -4.07 -5.07
CA LYS A 53 -0.61 -3.53 -6.00
C LYS A 53 -0.01 -3.47 -7.40
N PHE A 54 -0.71 -4.04 -8.36
CA PHE A 54 -0.33 -4.04 -9.77
C PHE A 54 -1.43 -3.35 -10.56
N GLU A 55 -1.14 -2.17 -11.11
CA GLU A 55 -2.06 -1.42 -11.96
C GLU A 55 -1.83 -1.76 -13.43
N GLU A 56 -2.95 -1.92 -14.15
CA GLU A 56 -2.97 -1.97 -15.60
C GLU A 56 -3.15 -0.55 -16.12
N LEU A 57 -2.12 0.01 -16.74
CA LEU A 57 -2.21 1.29 -17.42
C LEU A 57 -2.94 1.10 -18.76
N HIS A 58 -4.19 1.54 -18.82
CA HIS A 58 -4.83 1.83 -20.10
C HIS A 58 -4.23 3.13 -20.64
N LEU A 59 -3.02 3.07 -21.20
CA LEU A 59 -2.55 4.12 -22.09
C LEU A 59 -3.54 4.16 -23.25
N ASN A 60 -4.45 5.13 -23.21
CA ASN A 60 -5.36 5.39 -24.31
C ASN A 60 -4.47 5.73 -25.52
N LYS A 61 -4.22 4.76 -26.41
CA LYS A 61 -3.55 4.98 -27.71
C LYS A 61 -4.46 5.72 -28.70
N GLY A 62 -5.28 6.63 -28.16
CA GLY A 62 -6.39 7.30 -28.83
C GLY A 62 -6.18 8.81 -28.86
N SER A 63 -4.99 9.26 -29.26
CA SER A 63 -4.80 10.60 -29.82
C SER A 63 -3.55 10.66 -30.69
N GLU A 64 -3.34 9.64 -31.52
CA GLU A 64 -2.62 9.80 -32.78
C GLU A 64 -3.60 9.46 -33.91
N SER A 65 -4.54 10.37 -34.12
CA SER A 65 -5.25 10.46 -35.40
C SER A 65 -5.21 11.90 -35.87
N ARG A 66 -4.24 12.10 -36.77
CA ARG A 66 -4.26 13.00 -37.93
C ARG A 66 -4.28 14.51 -37.65
N SER A 67 -3.19 15.15 -38.03
CA SER A 67 -3.18 15.99 -39.24
C SER A 67 -1.87 15.80 -39.98
#